data_AF-A0A8C9WYQ7-F1
#
_entry.id   AF-A0A8C9WYQ7-F1
#
_cell.length_a   1.000
_cell.length_b   1.000
_cell.length_c   1.000
_cell.angle_alpha   90.00
_cell.angle_beta   90.00
_cell.angle_gamma   90.00
#
_symmetry.space_group_name_H-M   'P 1'
#
loop_
_entity.id
_entity.type
_entity.pdbx_description
1 polymer ?
#
loop_
_entity_poly.entity_id
_entity_poly.type
_entity_poly.pdbx_seq_one_letter_code
_entity_poly.pdbx_strand_id
1 'polypeptide(L)'
;MKLQLPNPGLEDRILSHQQLDKLEKDEAGDRPKWDNKTQYMLTCVGFCVGLGNVWRFPYLCQSHGGGAFMIPFLILLVLEGIPLLHLEFAIGQRLRRGSLGVWATIHPYLTGIGIASMCVSLTISLYYNTIMAWILWYFFNSFQEPLPWSQCPMNANLTGIVSECERSSPVDYFWYRETLNTTPAIEEDGGLQWWILLCHICAWSVLYICIIRGIETTGKAVYVTSTLPYVVLTIFLIRGLTLKGSLNGVKFLFTPDVRQQLPFQWKLNQRLFLLHDPCHALL
;
A
#
# COMPACT_ATOMS: atom_id res chain seq x y z
N MET A 1 -22.12 18.04 24.98
CA MET A 1 -21.57 19.41 25.07
C MET A 1 -20.66 19.61 23.87
N LYS A 2 -21.10 20.35 22.83
CA LYS A 2 -20.26 20.60 21.64
C LYS A 2 -19.26 21.68 22.01
N LEU A 3 -18.01 21.32 22.27
CA LEU A 3 -16.93 22.29 22.46
C LEU A 3 -16.60 22.87 21.07
N GLN A 4 -17.24 23.99 20.71
CA GLN A 4 -16.95 24.71 19.47
C GLN A 4 -15.96 25.82 19.79
N LEU A 5 -14.73 25.69 19.31
CA LEU A 5 -13.74 26.76 19.40
C LEU A 5 -14.13 27.87 18.41
N PRO A 6 -14.17 29.16 18.84
CA PRO A 6 -14.44 30.26 17.93
C PRO A 6 -13.27 30.39 16.94
N ASN A 7 -13.57 30.36 15.64
CA ASN A 7 -12.58 30.47 14.56
C ASN A 7 -12.87 31.73 13.73
N PRO A 8 -12.32 32.89 14.13
CA PRO A 8 -12.61 34.16 13.47
C PRO A 8 -12.11 34.16 12.01
N GLY A 9 -12.84 34.82 11.12
CA GLY A 9 -12.47 34.95 9.70
C GLY A 9 -12.52 33.63 8.92
N LEU A 10 -13.26 32.63 9.38
CA LEU A 10 -13.44 31.37 8.65
C LEU A 10 -14.29 31.56 7.38
N GLU A 11 -15.34 32.40 7.45
CA GLU A 11 -16.23 32.65 6.32
C GLU A 11 -15.53 33.37 5.16
N ASP A 12 -14.55 34.22 5.46
CA ASP A 12 -13.74 34.88 4.43
C ASP A 12 -12.74 33.93 3.75
N ARG A 13 -12.36 32.84 4.45
CA ARG A 13 -11.39 31.85 3.96
C ARG A 13 -12.05 30.72 3.15
N ILE A 14 -13.30 30.40 3.43
CA ILE A 14 -14.03 29.31 2.76
C ILE A 14 -14.98 29.90 1.71
N LEU A 15 -14.93 29.34 0.51
CA LEU A 15 -15.86 29.71 -0.56
C LEU A 15 -17.31 29.44 -0.17
N SER A 16 -18.19 30.41 -0.38
CA SER A 16 -19.63 30.22 -0.27
C SER A 16 -20.16 29.28 -1.36
N HIS A 17 -21.36 28.71 -1.18
CA HIS A 17 -21.94 27.82 -2.18
C HIS A 17 -22.16 28.51 -3.54
N GLN A 18 -22.59 29.78 -3.54
CA GLN A 18 -22.76 30.56 -4.77
C GLN A 18 -21.42 30.81 -5.48
N GLN A 19 -20.35 31.05 -4.70
CA GLN A 19 -19.01 31.22 -5.25
C GLN A 19 -18.47 29.91 -5.85
N LEU A 20 -18.76 28.76 -5.23
CA LEU A 20 -18.39 27.45 -5.78
C LEU A 20 -19.06 27.17 -7.12
N ASP A 21 -20.35 27.45 -7.25
CA ASP A 21 -21.10 27.25 -8.51
C ASP A 21 -20.54 28.13 -9.63
N LYS A 22 -20.13 29.35 -9.29
CA LYS A 22 -19.48 30.26 -10.22
C LYS A 22 -18.09 29.76 -10.62
N LEU A 23 -17.27 29.37 -9.64
CA LEU A 23 -15.94 28.79 -9.88
C LEU A 23 -15.99 27.51 -10.70
N GLU A 24 -17.01 26.67 -10.55
CA GLU A 24 -17.14 25.46 -11.37
C GLU A 24 -17.34 25.75 -12.85
N LYS A 25 -18.04 26.85 -13.16
CA LYS A 25 -18.24 27.33 -14.53
C LYS A 25 -16.98 28.01 -15.06
N ASP A 26 -16.32 28.82 -14.23
CA ASP A 26 -15.18 29.66 -14.60
C ASP A 26 -13.86 28.85 -14.67
N GLU A 27 -13.57 27.97 -13.70
CA GLU A 27 -12.37 27.13 -13.62
C GLU A 27 -12.48 25.84 -14.46
N ALA A 28 -13.46 25.75 -15.36
CA ALA A 28 -13.72 24.53 -16.09
C ALA A 28 -12.55 24.04 -16.96
N GLY A 29 -11.58 24.92 -17.28
CA GLY A 29 -10.39 24.64 -18.09
C GLY A 29 -9.05 24.56 -17.34
N ASP A 30 -8.90 25.12 -16.13
CA ASP A 30 -7.59 25.26 -15.48
C ASP A 30 -7.23 24.07 -14.56
N ARG A 31 -8.23 23.40 -13.98
CA ARG A 31 -8.02 22.25 -13.11
C ARG A 31 -8.25 20.94 -13.87
N PRO A 32 -7.33 19.97 -13.77
CA PRO A 32 -7.53 18.70 -14.44
C PRO A 32 -8.74 17.96 -13.85
N LYS A 33 -9.54 17.35 -14.72
CA LYS A 33 -10.77 16.63 -14.36
C LYS A 33 -10.63 15.16 -14.69
N TRP A 34 -11.39 14.33 -13.98
CA TRP A 34 -11.52 12.92 -14.32
C TRP A 34 -12.41 12.76 -15.56
N ASP A 35 -11.98 11.92 -16.51
CA ASP A 35 -12.75 11.67 -17.74
C ASP A 35 -14.11 11.02 -17.44
N ASN A 36 -14.17 10.15 -16.44
CA ASN A 36 -15.40 9.51 -16.01
C ASN A 36 -15.38 9.13 -14.51
N LYS A 37 -16.56 8.84 -13.96
CA LYS A 37 -16.73 8.45 -12.56
C LYS A 37 -16.05 7.12 -12.23
N THR A 38 -15.99 6.19 -13.19
CA THR A 38 -15.37 4.88 -13.02
C THR A 38 -13.86 4.99 -12.79
N GLN A 39 -13.17 5.88 -13.53
CA GLN A 39 -11.75 6.18 -13.41
C GLN A 39 -11.42 6.71 -12.02
N TYR A 40 -12.23 7.62 -11.51
CA TYR A 40 -12.11 8.11 -10.14
C TYR A 40 -12.28 6.97 -9.12
N MET A 41 -13.34 6.17 -9.24
CA MET A 41 -13.60 5.06 -8.31
C MET A 41 -12.50 3.99 -8.35
N LEU A 42 -12.03 3.60 -9.54
CA LEU A 42 -10.94 2.65 -9.70
C LEU A 42 -9.63 3.17 -9.11
N THR A 43 -9.38 4.49 -9.21
CA THR A 43 -8.22 5.11 -8.57
C THR A 43 -8.28 5.05 -7.06
N CYS A 44 -9.43 5.37 -6.46
CA CYS A 44 -9.62 5.24 -5.02
C CYS A 44 -9.46 3.79 -4.54
N VAL A 45 -10.09 2.83 -5.24
CA VAL A 45 -9.99 1.40 -4.90
C VAL A 45 -8.56 0.88 -5.05
N GLY A 46 -7.88 1.20 -6.16
CA GLY A 46 -6.51 0.77 -6.41
C GLY A 46 -5.53 1.34 -5.38
N PHE A 47 -5.82 2.52 -4.83
CA PHE A 47 -5.03 3.11 -3.76
C PHE A 47 -5.26 2.43 -2.39
N CYS A 48 -6.51 2.06 -2.06
CA CYS A 48 -6.81 1.33 -0.82
C CYS A 48 -6.30 -0.12 -0.86
N VAL A 49 -6.26 -0.74 -2.03
CA VAL A 49 -5.84 -2.15 -2.19
C VAL A 49 -4.36 -2.22 -2.55
N GLY A 50 -3.52 -2.37 -1.53
CA GLY A 50 -2.07 -2.47 -1.68
C GLY A 50 -1.48 -3.85 -1.32
N LEU A 51 -0.16 -3.96 -1.44
CA LEU A 51 0.62 -5.15 -1.09
C LEU A 51 0.42 -5.62 0.37
N GLY A 52 0.07 -4.69 1.27
CA GLY A 52 -0.24 -5.03 2.66
C GLY A 52 -1.39 -6.03 2.81
N ASN A 53 -2.37 -6.02 1.90
CA ASN A 53 -3.48 -6.98 1.93
C ASN A 53 -3.02 -8.40 1.59
N VAL A 54 -1.90 -8.55 0.86
CA VAL A 54 -1.40 -9.83 0.38
C VAL A 54 -0.57 -10.55 1.45
N TRP A 55 0.32 -9.85 2.16
CA TRP A 55 1.19 -10.49 3.15
C TRP A 55 0.89 -10.09 4.60
N ARG A 56 0.55 -8.84 4.87
CA ARG A 56 0.51 -8.30 6.23
C ARG A 56 -0.78 -8.68 6.93
N PHE A 57 -1.90 -8.50 6.23
CA PHE A 57 -3.21 -8.85 6.77
C PHE A 57 -3.31 -10.35 7.11
N PRO A 58 -2.95 -11.30 6.21
CA PRO A 58 -2.98 -12.73 6.54
C PRO A 58 -2.04 -13.08 7.69
N TYR A 59 -0.82 -12.53 7.71
CA TYR A 59 0.15 -12.75 8.78
C TYR A 59 -0.40 -12.32 10.14
N LEU A 60 -0.96 -11.12 10.24
CA LEU A 60 -1.52 -10.59 11.49
C LEU A 60 -2.78 -11.32 11.92
N CYS A 61 -3.65 -11.68 10.95
CA CYS A 61 -4.82 -12.50 11.23
C CYS A 61 -4.39 -13.82 11.87
N GLN A 62 -3.40 -14.48 11.28
CA GLN A 62 -2.88 -15.75 11.79
C GLN A 62 -2.20 -15.63 13.16
N SER A 63 -1.37 -14.61 13.38
CA SER A 63 -0.62 -14.44 14.63
C SER A 63 -1.48 -14.01 15.81
N HIS A 64 -2.70 -13.50 15.56
CA HIS A 64 -3.59 -12.93 16.57
C HIS A 64 -4.95 -13.63 16.65
N GLY A 65 -4.97 -14.96 16.59
CA GLY A 65 -6.16 -15.76 16.88
C GLY A 65 -7.06 -16.04 15.67
N GLY A 66 -6.55 -15.86 14.45
CA GLY A 66 -7.22 -16.22 13.20
C GLY A 66 -8.57 -15.52 13.06
N GLY A 67 -9.64 -16.31 12.99
CA GLY A 67 -11.01 -15.81 12.86
C GLY A 67 -11.42 -14.85 13.99
N ALA A 68 -10.82 -14.97 15.19
CA ALA A 68 -11.10 -14.07 16.30
C ALA A 68 -10.59 -12.63 16.07
N PHE A 69 -9.58 -12.45 15.20
CA PHE A 69 -9.04 -11.15 14.80
C PHE A 69 -9.97 -10.39 13.85
N MET A 70 -10.73 -11.12 13.02
CA MET A 70 -11.60 -10.51 12.02
C MET A 70 -12.78 -9.75 12.65
N ILE A 71 -13.28 -10.19 13.81
CA ILE A 71 -14.40 -9.54 14.50
C ILE A 71 -14.08 -8.09 14.90
N PRO A 72 -13.04 -7.81 15.73
CA PRO A 72 -12.68 -6.44 16.07
C PRO A 72 -12.21 -5.62 14.86
N PHE A 73 -11.58 -6.26 13.87
CA PHE A 73 -11.21 -5.60 12.61
C PHE A 73 -12.44 -5.06 11.87
N LEU A 74 -13.51 -5.85 11.71
CA LEU A 74 -14.74 -5.42 11.06
C LEU A 74 -15.48 -4.33 11.86
N ILE A 75 -15.45 -4.41 13.19
CA ILE A 75 -16.05 -3.37 14.05
C ILE A 75 -15.32 -2.03 13.86
N LEU A 76 -13.98 -2.03 13.92
CA LEU A 76 -13.19 -0.82 13.73
C LEU A 76 -13.31 -0.26 12.30
N LEU A 77 -13.38 -1.13 11.28
CA LEU A 77 -13.63 -0.72 9.89
C LEU A 77 -14.93 0.10 9.77
N VAL A 78 -16.01 -0.36 10.39
CA VAL A 78 -17.32 0.30 10.30
C VAL A 78 -17.40 1.55 11.17
N LEU A 79 -16.81 1.54 12.37
CA LEU A 79 -16.92 2.64 13.33
C LEU A 79 -15.89 3.76 13.13
N GLU A 80 -14.68 3.44 12.66
CA GLU A 80 -13.58 4.39 12.47
C GLU A 80 -13.33 4.62 10.98
N GLY A 81 -13.20 3.54 10.20
CA GLY A 81 -12.83 3.63 8.79
C GLY A 81 -13.84 4.32 7.88
N ILE A 82 -15.06 3.81 7.82
CA ILE A 82 -16.10 4.38 6.96
C ILE A 82 -16.35 5.87 7.27
N PRO A 83 -16.48 6.30 8.55
CA PRO A 83 -16.65 7.72 8.88
C PRO A 83 -15.46 8.59 8.50
N LEU A 84 -14.22 8.13 8.73
CA LEU A 84 -13.03 8.90 8.36
C LEU A 84 -12.90 9.07 6.85
N LEU A 85 -13.04 7.99 6.09
CA LEU A 85 -12.99 8.04 4.62
C LEU A 85 -14.08 8.96 4.05
N HIS A 86 -15.29 8.91 4.61
CA HIS A 86 -16.37 9.78 4.20
C HIS A 86 -16.07 11.26 4.49
N LEU A 87 -15.52 11.55 5.68
CA LEU A 87 -15.14 12.91 6.08
C LEU A 87 -14.05 13.48 5.15
N GLU A 88 -13.03 12.68 4.83
CA GLU A 88 -11.94 13.10 3.95
C GLU A 88 -12.44 13.42 2.53
N PHE A 89 -13.29 12.56 1.96
CA PHE A 89 -13.90 12.81 0.64
C PHE A 89 -14.79 14.06 0.64
N ALA A 90 -15.63 14.23 1.67
CA ALA A 90 -16.51 15.38 1.77
C ALA A 90 -15.74 16.71 1.91
N ILE A 91 -14.71 16.74 2.76
CA ILE A 91 -13.90 17.95 2.96
C ILE A 91 -13.10 18.30 1.70
N GLY A 92 -12.46 17.32 1.06
CA GLY A 92 -11.70 17.53 -0.17
C GLY A 92 -12.56 18.10 -1.30
N GLN A 93 -13.78 17.58 -1.47
CA GLN A 93 -14.74 18.08 -2.45
C GLN A 93 -15.25 19.49 -2.12
N ARG A 94 -15.54 19.77 -0.83
CA ARG A 94 -16.10 21.07 -0.41
C ARG A 94 -15.09 22.21 -0.50
N LEU A 95 -13.84 21.97 -0.14
CA LEU A 95 -12.80 23.00 -0.09
C LEU A 95 -12.02 23.11 -1.40
N ARG A 96 -12.08 22.10 -2.28
CA ARG A 96 -11.42 22.10 -3.60
C ARG A 96 -9.91 22.43 -3.52
N ARG A 97 -9.22 22.00 -2.47
CA ARG A 97 -7.76 22.16 -2.29
C ARG A 97 -7.11 20.80 -1.99
N GLY A 98 -5.78 20.70 -2.12
CA GLY A 98 -5.01 19.58 -1.56
C GLY A 98 -4.78 19.74 -0.05
N SER A 99 -4.03 18.82 0.57
CA SER A 99 -3.88 18.63 2.04
C SER A 99 -3.54 19.91 2.72
N LEU A 100 -2.45 20.49 2.27
CA LEU A 100 -1.86 21.62 2.94
C LEU A 100 -2.80 22.82 2.83
N GLY A 101 -3.47 22.97 1.67
CA GLY A 101 -4.48 23.99 1.46
C GLY A 101 -5.73 23.79 2.32
N VAL A 102 -6.25 22.56 2.42
CA VAL A 102 -7.42 22.23 3.24
C VAL A 102 -7.21 22.61 4.70
N TRP A 103 -6.10 22.15 5.30
CA TRP A 103 -5.82 22.41 6.70
C TRP A 103 -5.50 23.88 6.97
N ALA A 104 -4.76 24.54 6.07
CA ALA A 104 -4.47 25.97 6.17
C ALA A 104 -5.73 26.84 6.06
N THR A 105 -6.69 26.48 5.20
CA THR A 105 -7.97 27.18 5.06
C THR A 105 -8.81 27.07 6.34
N ILE A 106 -8.91 25.87 6.92
CA ILE A 106 -9.68 25.65 8.16
C ILE A 106 -9.08 26.47 9.31
N HIS A 107 -7.79 26.33 9.58
CA HIS A 107 -7.10 27.12 10.59
C HIS A 107 -5.60 27.18 10.29
N PRO A 108 -4.95 28.36 10.24
CA PRO A 108 -3.53 28.48 9.87
C PRO A 108 -2.59 27.66 10.77
N TYR A 109 -2.86 27.56 12.08
CA TYR A 109 -2.11 26.67 12.99
C TYR A 109 -2.19 25.17 12.66
N LEU A 110 -3.22 24.70 11.94
CA LEU A 110 -3.38 23.29 11.56
C LEU A 110 -2.60 22.90 10.30
N THR A 111 -1.90 23.85 9.66
CA THR A 111 -1.05 23.59 8.48
C THR A 111 -0.02 22.48 8.71
N GLY A 112 0.42 22.29 9.96
CA GLY A 112 1.33 21.21 10.35
C GLY A 112 0.81 19.81 10.01
N ILE A 113 -0.52 19.60 9.98
CA ILE A 113 -1.13 18.32 9.60
C ILE A 113 -0.85 18.00 8.13
N GLY A 114 -0.98 18.99 7.23
CA GLY A 114 -0.70 18.82 5.81
C GLY A 114 0.78 18.56 5.53
N ILE A 115 1.68 19.22 6.27
CA ILE A 115 3.13 18.98 6.16
C ILE A 115 3.49 17.58 6.66
N ALA A 116 2.92 17.16 7.80
CA ALA A 116 3.13 15.81 8.34
C ALA A 116 2.65 14.74 7.36
N SER A 117 1.48 14.93 6.74
CA SER A 117 0.97 14.04 5.69
C SER A 117 1.95 13.92 4.53
N MET A 118 2.45 15.05 3.99
CA MET A 118 3.46 15.05 2.91
C MET A 118 4.73 14.28 3.28
N CYS A 119 5.25 14.47 4.50
CA CYS A 119 6.44 13.75 4.98
C CYS A 119 6.19 12.23 5.06
N VAL A 120 5.03 11.83 5.58
CA VAL A 120 4.65 10.41 5.66
C VAL A 120 4.53 9.80 4.26
N SER A 121 3.87 10.49 3.32
CA SER A 121 3.76 10.08 1.92
C SER A 121 5.10 9.88 1.25
N LEU A 122 6.06 10.78 1.51
CA LEU A 122 7.42 10.68 0.98
C LEU A 122 8.13 9.44 1.54
N THR A 123 8.09 9.24 2.86
CA THR A 123 8.72 8.06 3.50
C THR A 123 8.11 6.76 2.96
N ILE A 124 6.78 6.70 2.82
CA ILE A 124 6.08 5.53 2.27
C ILE A 124 6.52 5.27 0.83
N SER A 125 6.55 6.31 -0.01
CA SER A 125 6.94 6.19 -1.41
C SER A 125 8.36 5.64 -1.58
N LEU A 126 9.30 6.05 -0.73
CA LEU A 126 10.70 5.61 -0.79
C LEU A 126 10.83 4.09 -0.56
N TYR A 127 10.25 3.55 0.51
CA TYR A 127 10.41 2.12 0.80
C TYR A 127 9.53 1.22 -0.09
N TYR A 128 8.32 1.67 -0.46
CA TYR A 128 7.47 0.90 -1.36
C TYR A 128 8.10 0.75 -2.74
N ASN A 129 8.79 1.79 -3.23
CA ASN A 129 9.48 1.68 -4.51
C ASN A 129 10.68 0.71 -4.46
N THR A 130 11.33 0.56 -3.31
CA THR A 130 12.34 -0.50 -3.09
C THR A 130 11.71 -1.89 -3.18
N ILE A 131 10.52 -2.09 -2.61
CA ILE A 131 9.80 -3.38 -2.74
C ILE A 131 9.44 -3.65 -4.21
N MET A 132 9.00 -2.62 -4.95
CA MET A 132 8.74 -2.75 -6.39
C MET A 132 9.98 -3.18 -7.17
N ALA A 133 11.17 -2.68 -6.80
CA ALA A 133 12.44 -3.11 -7.40
C ALA A 133 12.70 -4.61 -7.15
N TRP A 134 12.43 -5.12 -5.96
CA TRP A 134 12.53 -6.55 -5.67
C TRP A 134 11.54 -7.38 -6.49
N ILE A 135 10.29 -6.92 -6.63
CA ILE A 135 9.29 -7.60 -7.45
C ILE A 135 9.74 -7.65 -8.92
N LEU A 136 10.27 -6.55 -9.46
CA LEU A 136 10.83 -6.51 -10.81
C LEU A 136 12.01 -7.46 -10.99
N TRP A 137 12.89 -7.56 -9.99
CA TRP A 137 14.00 -8.51 -10.00
C TRP A 137 13.50 -9.96 -10.14
N TYR A 138 12.51 -10.36 -9.34
CA TYR A 138 11.89 -11.70 -9.46
C TYR A 138 11.17 -11.87 -10.81
N PHE A 139 10.49 -10.83 -11.30
CA PHE A 139 9.81 -10.87 -12.60
C PHE A 139 10.79 -11.13 -13.74
N PHE A 140 11.91 -10.42 -13.81
CA PHE A 140 12.92 -10.64 -14.85
C PHE A 140 13.58 -12.02 -14.77
N ASN A 141 13.75 -12.57 -13.58
CA ASN A 141 14.29 -13.92 -13.37
C ASN A 141 13.27 -15.06 -13.59
N SER A 142 12.00 -14.75 -13.91
CA SER A 142 10.95 -15.75 -14.10
C SER A 142 10.86 -16.32 -15.53
N PHE A 143 11.61 -15.77 -16.49
CA PHE A 143 11.53 -16.16 -17.91
C PHE A 143 12.45 -17.34 -18.30
N GLN A 144 12.82 -18.19 -17.34
CA GLN A 144 13.73 -19.31 -17.55
C GLN A 144 13.22 -20.59 -16.88
N GLU A 145 13.50 -21.74 -17.49
CA GLU A 145 13.24 -23.08 -16.94
C GLU A 145 14.57 -23.86 -16.91
N PRO A 146 15.05 -24.31 -15.73
CA PRO A 146 14.46 -24.22 -14.41
C PRO A 146 14.53 -22.81 -13.77
N LEU A 147 13.61 -22.53 -12.84
CA LEU A 147 13.60 -21.28 -12.07
C LEU A 147 14.86 -21.19 -11.18
N PRO A 148 15.47 -20.01 -11.02
CA PRO A 148 16.76 -19.89 -10.31
C PRO A 148 16.69 -20.20 -8.82
N TRP A 149 15.51 -20.06 -8.18
CA TRP A 149 15.27 -20.44 -6.78
C TRP A 149 14.71 -21.87 -6.62
N SER A 150 14.75 -22.71 -7.67
CA SER A 150 14.23 -24.08 -7.60
C SER A 150 15.22 -25.09 -7.03
N GLN A 151 16.53 -24.86 -7.18
CA GLN A 151 17.58 -25.81 -6.81
C GLN A 151 18.76 -25.07 -6.17
N CYS A 152 19.47 -25.75 -5.27
CA CYS A 152 20.67 -25.19 -4.68
C CYS A 152 21.85 -25.23 -5.66
N PRO A 153 22.69 -24.17 -5.73
CA PRO A 153 23.89 -24.18 -6.56
C PRO A 153 24.95 -25.14 -6.01
N MET A 154 25.81 -25.61 -6.91
CA MET A 154 27.01 -26.37 -6.55
C MET A 154 28.12 -25.44 -6.05
N ASN A 155 28.98 -25.95 -5.17
CA ASN A 155 30.18 -25.25 -4.73
C ASN A 155 31.16 -25.01 -5.89
N ALA A 156 32.10 -24.07 -5.72
CA ALA A 156 33.12 -23.75 -6.71
C ALA A 156 33.94 -24.98 -7.19
N ASN A 157 34.13 -25.98 -6.33
CA ASN A 157 34.87 -27.21 -6.65
C ASN A 157 34.01 -28.29 -7.32
N LEU A 158 32.71 -28.03 -7.54
CA LEU A 158 31.73 -28.97 -8.14
C LEU A 158 31.63 -30.33 -7.43
N THR A 159 32.10 -30.43 -6.18
CA THR A 159 32.12 -31.67 -5.39
C THR A 159 30.86 -31.87 -4.55
N GLY A 160 30.06 -30.82 -4.34
CA GLY A 160 28.86 -30.86 -3.52
C GLY A 160 28.10 -29.53 -3.54
N ILE A 161 26.94 -29.53 -2.88
CA ILE A 161 26.03 -28.39 -2.78
C ILE A 161 26.59 -27.35 -1.80
N VAL A 162 26.29 -26.07 -2.01
CA VAL A 162 26.60 -25.01 -1.05
C VAL A 162 25.97 -25.32 0.30
N SER A 163 26.82 -25.44 1.33
CA SER A 163 26.42 -25.87 2.68
C SER A 163 25.41 -24.93 3.32
N GLU A 164 25.44 -23.64 3.00
CA GLU A 164 24.46 -22.65 3.45
C GLU A 164 23.07 -22.90 2.84
N CYS A 165 23.01 -23.25 1.55
CA CYS A 165 21.76 -23.57 0.86
C CYS A 165 21.18 -24.89 1.37
N GLU A 166 22.04 -25.89 1.60
CA GLU A 166 21.63 -27.19 2.14
C GLU A 166 21.04 -27.09 3.55
N ARG A 167 21.59 -26.22 4.41
CA ARG A 167 21.09 -25.99 5.77
C ARG A 167 19.80 -25.18 5.84
N SER A 168 19.47 -24.44 4.79
CA SER A 168 18.31 -23.54 4.73
C SER A 168 17.31 -24.03 3.68
N SER A 169 17.12 -23.27 2.61
CA SER A 169 16.33 -23.66 1.45
C SER A 169 16.87 -22.95 0.20
N PRO A 170 16.64 -23.49 -1.01
CA PRO A 170 17.05 -22.81 -2.24
C PRO A 170 16.40 -21.42 -2.43
N VAL A 171 15.19 -21.23 -1.88
CA VAL A 171 14.48 -19.94 -1.91
C VAL A 171 15.13 -18.94 -0.97
N ASP A 172 15.46 -19.36 0.26
CA ASP A 172 16.13 -18.48 1.23
C ASP A 172 17.52 -18.10 0.75
N TYR A 173 18.27 -19.05 0.18
CA TYR A 173 19.58 -18.79 -0.40
C TYR A 173 19.49 -17.77 -1.54
N PHE A 174 18.53 -17.93 -2.47
CA PHE A 174 18.32 -16.98 -3.56
C PHE A 174 17.96 -15.58 -3.06
N TRP A 175 17.17 -15.47 -1.99
CA TRP A 175 16.79 -14.18 -1.43
C TRP A 175 17.95 -13.49 -0.70
N TYR A 176 18.58 -14.18 0.25
CA TYR A 176 19.58 -13.57 1.13
C TYR A 176 20.97 -13.45 0.50
N ARG A 177 21.38 -14.40 -0.36
CA ARG A 177 22.71 -14.41 -0.98
C ARG A 177 22.72 -13.86 -2.41
N GLU A 178 21.85 -14.35 -3.28
CA GLU A 178 21.85 -13.92 -4.69
C GLU A 178 21.17 -12.55 -4.89
N THR A 179 20.02 -12.32 -4.25
CA THR A 179 19.23 -11.10 -4.46
C THR A 179 19.73 -9.92 -3.64
N LEU A 180 19.74 -10.07 -2.30
CA LEU A 180 20.11 -9.00 -1.38
C LEU A 180 21.62 -8.93 -1.11
N ASN A 181 22.31 -10.07 -1.17
CA ASN A 181 23.71 -10.21 -0.73
C ASN A 181 23.95 -9.60 0.66
N THR A 182 23.23 -10.13 1.66
CA THR A 182 23.18 -9.54 3.01
C THR A 182 24.48 -9.71 3.80
N THR A 183 24.86 -8.67 4.52
CA THR A 183 25.91 -8.69 5.56
C THR A 183 25.37 -9.25 6.88
N PRO A 184 26.24 -9.73 7.78
CA PRO A 184 25.83 -10.28 9.08
C PRO A 184 25.35 -9.21 10.07
N ALA A 185 25.78 -7.96 9.89
CA ALA A 185 25.45 -6.84 10.78
C ALA A 185 25.04 -5.60 9.98
N ILE A 186 24.14 -4.80 10.57
CA ILE A 186 23.63 -3.55 9.97
C ILE A 186 24.73 -2.47 9.89
N GLU A 187 25.75 -2.56 10.73
CA GLU A 187 26.90 -1.64 10.75
C GLU A 187 27.88 -1.89 9.60
N GLU A 188 27.83 -3.07 8.98
CA GLU A 188 28.69 -3.45 7.87
C GLU A 188 27.99 -3.15 6.53
N ASP A 189 28.43 -2.10 5.86
CA ASP A 189 27.95 -1.74 4.53
C ASP A 189 28.57 -2.67 3.48
N GLY A 190 27.84 -3.70 3.05
CA GLY A 190 28.25 -4.72 2.05
C GLY A 190 28.44 -4.21 0.61
N GLY A 191 28.53 -2.89 0.42
CA GLY A 191 28.63 -2.23 -0.87
C GLY A 191 27.31 -2.11 -1.64
N LEU A 192 27.35 -1.35 -2.75
CA LEU A 192 26.19 -1.10 -3.59
C LEU A 192 25.99 -2.27 -4.58
N GLN A 193 24.90 -3.03 -4.42
CA GLN A 193 24.56 -4.12 -5.34
C GLN A 193 23.94 -3.55 -6.64
N TRP A 194 24.67 -3.65 -7.75
CA TRP A 194 24.32 -2.98 -9.02
C TRP A 194 23.07 -3.57 -9.69
N TRP A 195 22.79 -4.86 -9.54
CA TRP A 195 21.58 -5.47 -10.10
C TRP A 195 20.29 -4.94 -9.44
N ILE A 196 20.28 -4.75 -8.12
CA ILE A 196 19.16 -4.12 -7.41
C ILE A 196 19.05 -2.64 -7.79
N LEU A 197 20.18 -1.94 -7.93
CA LEU A 197 20.19 -0.55 -8.37
C LEU A 197 19.52 -0.38 -9.76
N LEU A 198 19.83 -1.27 -10.71
CA LEU A 198 19.19 -1.27 -12.03
C LEU A 198 17.67 -1.50 -11.93
N CYS A 199 17.24 -2.46 -11.10
CA CYS A 199 15.81 -2.69 -10.86
C CYS A 199 15.14 -1.48 -10.19
N HIS A 200 15.85 -0.77 -9.32
CA HIS A 200 15.34 0.42 -8.65
C HIS A 200 15.17 1.60 -9.63
N ILE A 201 16.15 1.82 -10.52
CA ILE A 201 16.04 2.80 -11.60
C ILE A 201 14.87 2.46 -12.53
N CYS A 202 14.70 1.17 -12.85
CA CYS A 202 13.57 0.69 -13.66
C CYS A 202 12.23 0.98 -12.96
N ALA A 203 12.10 0.67 -11.65
CA ALA A 203 10.90 0.94 -10.87
C ALA A 203 10.54 2.44 -10.87
N TRP A 204 11.51 3.32 -10.61
CA TRP A 204 11.30 4.78 -10.66
C TRP A 204 10.92 5.27 -12.06
N SER A 205 11.53 4.71 -13.12
CA SER A 205 11.21 5.08 -14.50
C SER A 205 9.78 4.71 -14.85
N VAL A 206 9.33 3.51 -14.50
CA VAL A 206 7.93 3.08 -14.70
C VAL A 206 6.97 3.97 -13.94
N LEU A 207 7.27 4.26 -12.66
CA LEU A 207 6.44 5.17 -11.86
C LEU A 207 6.33 6.55 -12.49
N TYR A 208 7.45 7.13 -12.91
CA TYR A 208 7.51 8.43 -13.56
C TYR A 208 6.65 8.47 -14.83
N ILE A 209 6.76 7.46 -15.70
CA ILE A 209 5.98 7.36 -16.93
C ILE A 209 4.47 7.32 -16.63
N CYS A 210 4.05 6.60 -15.59
CA CYS A 210 2.63 6.53 -15.20
C CYS A 210 2.08 7.89 -14.73
N ILE A 211 2.89 8.72 -14.06
CA ILE A 211 2.44 9.96 -13.41
C ILE A 211 2.81 11.25 -14.17
N ILE A 212 3.53 11.17 -15.29
CA ILE A 212 4.16 12.33 -15.97
C ILE A 212 3.20 13.47 -16.34
N ARG A 213 1.92 13.20 -16.65
CA ARG A 213 0.89 14.23 -16.89
C ARG A 213 -0.20 14.24 -15.80
N GLY A 214 0.15 13.81 -14.60
CA GLY A 214 -0.78 13.76 -13.47
C GLY A 214 -1.95 12.81 -13.71
N ILE A 215 -3.17 13.29 -13.48
CA ILE A 215 -4.37 12.44 -13.49
C ILE A 215 -4.77 11.95 -14.90
N GLU A 216 -4.33 12.63 -15.97
CA GLU A 216 -4.65 12.22 -17.35
C GLU A 216 -3.93 10.92 -17.75
N THR A 217 -2.66 10.77 -17.36
CA THR A 217 -1.88 9.53 -17.59
C THR A 217 -2.19 8.50 -16.53
N THR A 218 -2.25 8.91 -15.26
CA THR A 218 -2.52 8.01 -14.13
C THR A 218 -3.88 7.33 -14.28
N GLY A 219 -4.89 8.08 -14.68
CA GLY A 219 -6.24 7.56 -14.88
C GLY A 219 -6.37 6.56 -16.02
N LYS A 220 -5.45 6.56 -17.01
CA LYS A 220 -5.39 5.50 -18.03
C LYS A 220 -4.66 4.27 -17.51
N ALA A 221 -3.55 4.48 -16.81
CA ALA A 221 -2.77 3.39 -16.19
C ALA A 221 -3.62 2.59 -15.17
N VAL A 222 -4.49 3.27 -14.42
CA VAL A 222 -5.30 2.68 -13.35
C VAL A 222 -6.26 1.60 -13.83
N TYR A 223 -6.75 1.69 -15.07
CA TYR A 223 -7.60 0.65 -15.64
C TYR A 223 -6.88 -0.69 -15.70
N VAL A 224 -5.59 -0.69 -16.02
CA VAL A 224 -4.79 -1.92 -16.07
C VAL A 224 -4.32 -2.29 -14.66
N THR A 225 -3.72 -1.35 -13.94
CA THR A 225 -3.07 -1.64 -12.65
C THR A 225 -4.07 -2.00 -11.55
N SER A 226 -5.31 -1.52 -11.62
CA SER A 226 -6.34 -1.88 -10.63
C SER A 226 -7.13 -3.11 -11.01
N THR A 227 -7.35 -3.41 -12.30
CA THR A 227 -8.16 -4.59 -12.70
C THR A 227 -7.35 -5.88 -12.73
N LEU A 228 -6.10 -5.83 -13.21
CA LEU A 228 -5.25 -7.00 -13.37
C LEU A 228 -5.03 -7.77 -12.05
N PRO A 229 -4.77 -7.11 -10.90
CA PRO A 229 -4.64 -7.82 -9.63
C PRO A 229 -5.87 -8.66 -9.26
N TYR A 230 -7.09 -8.15 -9.49
CA TYR A 230 -8.31 -8.93 -9.20
C TYR A 230 -8.44 -10.16 -10.09
N VAL A 231 -8.10 -10.04 -11.38
CA VAL A 231 -8.10 -11.18 -12.30
C VAL A 231 -7.09 -12.23 -11.86
N VAL A 232 -5.85 -11.83 -11.58
CA VAL A 232 -4.77 -12.72 -11.13
C VAL A 232 -5.12 -13.38 -9.79
N LEU A 233 -5.61 -12.62 -8.82
CA LEU A 233 -6.04 -13.16 -7.53
C LEU A 233 -7.18 -14.17 -7.67
N THR A 234 -8.12 -13.95 -8.61
CA THR A 234 -9.20 -14.91 -8.87
C THR A 234 -8.64 -16.22 -9.45
N ILE A 235 -7.69 -16.14 -10.38
CA ILE A 235 -7.02 -17.33 -10.94
C ILE A 235 -6.26 -18.08 -9.83
N PHE A 236 -5.52 -17.35 -9.00
CA PHE A 236 -4.79 -17.94 -7.85
C PHE A 236 -5.73 -18.54 -6.81
N LEU A 237 -6.91 -17.94 -6.57
CA LEU A 237 -7.91 -18.51 -5.68
C LEU A 237 -8.42 -19.85 -6.21
N ILE A 238 -8.82 -19.92 -7.49
CA ILE A 238 -9.28 -21.16 -8.11
C ILE A 238 -8.17 -22.22 -8.03
N ARG A 239 -6.95 -21.88 -8.44
CA ARG A 239 -5.82 -22.82 -8.41
C ARG A 239 -5.49 -23.26 -6.98
N GLY A 240 -5.45 -22.33 -6.03
CA GLY A 240 -5.16 -22.58 -4.62
C GLY A 240 -6.17 -23.53 -3.98
N LEU A 241 -7.46 -23.39 -4.30
CA LEU A 241 -8.50 -24.29 -3.79
C LEU A 241 -8.40 -25.70 -4.40
N THR A 242 -7.91 -25.85 -5.63
CA THR A 242 -7.70 -27.18 -6.26
C THR A 242 -6.51 -27.97 -5.70
N LEU A 243 -5.62 -27.34 -4.93
CA LEU A 243 -4.44 -28.01 -4.36
C LEU A 243 -4.81 -28.90 -3.16
N LYS A 244 -4.06 -30.00 -3.00
CA LYS A 244 -4.23 -30.91 -1.86
C LYS A 244 -3.93 -30.19 -0.56
N GLY A 245 -4.85 -30.28 0.41
CA GLY A 245 -4.69 -29.66 1.73
C GLY A 245 -5.10 -28.18 1.81
N SER A 246 -5.63 -27.58 0.75
CA SER A 246 -6.09 -26.18 0.72
C SER A 246 -7.11 -25.86 1.82
N LEU A 247 -8.07 -26.77 2.04
CA LEU A 247 -9.11 -26.63 3.07
C LEU A 247 -8.55 -26.59 4.50
N ASN A 248 -7.40 -27.21 4.77
CA ASN A 248 -6.80 -27.19 6.10
C ASN A 248 -6.31 -25.78 6.47
N GLY A 249 -5.67 -25.08 5.51
CA GLY A 249 -5.22 -23.70 5.72
C GLY A 249 -6.39 -22.73 5.91
N VAL A 250 -7.46 -22.89 5.12
CA VAL A 250 -8.69 -22.09 5.25
C VAL A 250 -9.35 -22.33 6.62
N LYS A 251 -9.48 -23.60 7.03
CA LYS A 251 -10.05 -23.95 8.34
C LYS A 251 -9.20 -23.37 9.47
N PHE A 252 -7.88 -23.43 9.36
CA PHE A 252 -6.98 -22.84 10.35
C PHE A 252 -7.16 -21.33 10.46
N LEU A 253 -7.28 -20.62 9.33
CA LEU A 253 -7.47 -19.17 9.30
C LEU A 253 -8.78 -18.75 9.99
N PHE A 254 -9.87 -19.50 9.78
CA PHE A 254 -11.19 -19.14 10.31
C PHE A 254 -11.55 -19.76 11.67
N THR A 255 -10.69 -20.62 12.25
CA THR A 255 -10.94 -21.16 13.59
C THR A 255 -10.60 -20.09 14.64
N PRO A 256 -11.59 -19.57 15.40
CA PRO A 256 -11.33 -18.47 16.32
C PRO A 256 -10.68 -18.98 17.62
N ASP A 257 -9.53 -18.42 17.98
CA ASP A 257 -8.96 -18.60 19.32
C ASP A 257 -9.30 -17.38 20.20
N VAL A 258 -10.37 -17.53 20.98
CA VAL A 258 -10.87 -16.48 21.89
C VAL A 258 -9.94 -16.20 23.08
N ARG A 259 -8.98 -17.10 23.37
CA ARG A 259 -8.05 -16.90 24.50
C ARG A 259 -7.05 -15.78 24.22
N GLN A 260 -6.84 -15.46 22.95
CA GLN A 260 -5.88 -14.45 22.51
C GLN A 260 -6.48 -13.03 22.39
N GLN A 261 -7.79 -12.87 22.66
CA GLN A 261 -8.50 -11.58 22.63
C GLN A 261 -8.09 -10.67 23.80
N LEU A 262 -6.92 -10.06 23.68
CA LEU A 262 -6.34 -9.15 24.67
C LEU A 262 -6.48 -7.67 24.25
N PRO A 263 -6.38 -6.70 25.18
CA PRO A 263 -6.39 -5.26 24.87
C PRO A 263 -5.35 -4.84 23.83
N PHE A 264 -4.26 -5.59 23.71
CA PHE A 264 -3.21 -5.39 22.71
C PHE A 264 -3.69 -5.58 21.27
N GLN A 265 -4.63 -6.51 21.04
CA GLN A 265 -5.18 -6.80 19.72
C GLN A 265 -5.99 -5.63 19.16
N TRP A 266 -6.73 -4.92 20.03
CA TRP A 266 -7.45 -3.70 19.65
C TRP A 266 -6.50 -2.58 19.20
N LYS A 267 -5.41 -2.36 19.94
CA LYS A 267 -4.37 -1.39 19.56
C LYS A 267 -3.67 -1.77 18.26
N LEU A 268 -3.45 -3.06 18.04
CA LEU A 268 -2.82 -3.56 16.82
C LEU A 268 -3.75 -3.41 15.60
N ASN A 269 -5.05 -3.70 15.76
CA ASN A 269 -6.04 -3.46 14.72
C ASN A 269 -6.13 -1.99 14.35
N GLN A 270 -6.13 -1.10 15.34
CA GLN A 270 -6.14 0.34 15.08
C GLN A 270 -4.87 0.80 14.34
N ARG A 271 -3.68 0.27 14.72
CA ARG A 271 -2.44 0.54 13.98
C ARG A 271 -2.45 -0.02 12.57
N LEU A 272 -2.99 -1.22 12.37
CA LEU A 272 -3.10 -1.83 11.06
C LEU A 272 -4.03 -1.02 10.16
N PHE A 273 -5.16 -0.58 10.71
CA PHE A 273 -6.15 0.25 10.06
C PHE A 273 -5.53 1.57 9.60
N LEU A 274 -4.85 2.29 10.49
CA LEU A 274 -4.15 3.55 10.18
C LEU A 274 -2.96 3.38 9.21
N LEU A 275 -2.40 2.16 9.07
CA LEU A 275 -1.37 1.86 8.07
C LEU A 275 -1.93 1.40 6.71
N HIS A 276 -3.18 0.96 6.69
CA HIS A 276 -3.91 0.52 5.49
C HIS A 276 -4.85 1.59 4.92
N ASP A 277 -5.01 2.71 5.62
CA ASP A 277 -5.53 3.96 5.07
C ASP A 277 -4.38 4.84 4.58
N PRO A 278 -3.88 4.63 3.36
CA PRO A 278 -3.05 5.63 2.71
C PRO A 278 -3.87 6.90 2.41
N CYS A 279 -5.19 6.94 2.68
CA CYS A 279 -6.05 8.11 2.47
C CYS A 279 -5.64 9.37 3.26
N HIS A 280 -4.90 9.22 4.36
CA HIS A 280 -4.26 10.35 5.04
C HIS A 280 -3.30 11.16 4.15
N ALA A 281 -2.77 10.55 3.07
CA ALA A 281 -1.83 11.12 2.11
C ALA A 281 -2.48 11.69 0.84
N LEU A 282 -3.79 11.48 0.64
CA LEU A 282 -4.50 11.86 -0.60
C LEU A 282 -5.17 13.24 -0.54
N LEU A 283 -5.21 13.81 0.64
CA LEU A 283 -5.29 15.25 0.79
C LEU A 283 -3.93 15.77 0.29
#